data_AF-A0A7S0AE13-F1
#
_entry.id   AF-A0A7S0AE13-F1
#
_cell.length_a   1.000
_cell.length_b   1.000
_cell.length_c   1.000
_cell.angle_alpha   90.00
_cell.angle_beta   90.00
_cell.angle_gamma   90.00
#
_symmetry.space_group_name_H-M   'P 1'
#
loop_
_entity.id
_entity.type
_entity.pdbx_description
1 polymer ?
#
loop_
_entity_poly.entity_id
_entity_poly.type
_entity_poly.pdbx_seq_one_letter_code
_entity_poly.pdbx_strand_id
1 'polypeptide(L)'
;AVSGSSFFLNPPFHHCNNMSAAPHATQRLGRAVRLLKRHGEEAFKPQFVKESWRKPAVSGREAAVLRKAAVRDGTYGAFDPQTGRGWDPLWDKPGKVSSIRPPKETKRERTRESRAQRIEQLLEQADEKIESYRKAQLEKKPEPGIENLFKRMTKGLGAK
;
A
#
# COMPACT_ATOMS: atom_id res chain seq x y z
N ALA A 1 -7.24 51.10 -26.22
CA ALA A 1 -8.49 50.88 -25.48
C ALA A 1 -8.93 49.44 -25.74
N VAL A 2 -9.13 48.67 -24.66
CA VAL A 2 -9.14 47.20 -24.65
C VAL A 2 -10.50 46.63 -25.05
N SER A 3 -10.42 45.52 -25.78
CA SER A 3 -11.42 44.59 -26.28
C SER A 3 -12.63 44.32 -25.37
N GLY A 4 -13.81 44.28 -25.99
CA GLY A 4 -15.07 43.85 -25.38
C GLY A 4 -15.05 42.36 -25.00
N SER A 5 -15.25 42.10 -23.70
CA SER A 5 -15.43 40.76 -23.15
C SER A 5 -16.86 40.29 -23.37
N SER A 6 -17.02 39.24 -24.17
CA SER A 6 -18.24 38.46 -24.30
C SER A 6 -18.58 37.77 -22.97
N PHE A 7 -19.51 38.36 -22.23
CA PHE A 7 -20.18 37.69 -21.11
C PHE A 7 -21.06 36.56 -21.68
N PHE A 8 -20.54 35.33 -21.66
CA PHE A 8 -21.37 34.13 -21.81
C PHE A 8 -22.31 34.06 -20.60
N LEU A 9 -23.56 34.46 -20.80
CA LEU A 9 -24.68 34.13 -19.92
C LEU A 9 -24.80 32.61 -19.88
N ASN A 10 -24.30 31.98 -18.81
CA ASN A 10 -24.66 30.60 -18.49
C ASN A 10 -26.19 30.56 -18.29
N PRO A 11 -26.93 29.74 -19.06
CA PRO A 11 -28.36 29.59 -18.82
C PRO A 11 -28.59 29.03 -17.41
N PRO A 12 -29.68 29.44 -16.72
CA PRO A 12 -30.00 28.92 -15.41
C PRO A 12 -30.14 27.40 -15.52
N PHE A 13 -29.39 26.67 -14.70
CA PHE A 13 -29.60 25.24 -14.49
C PHE A 13 -31.07 25.04 -14.12
N HIS A 14 -31.89 24.67 -15.09
CA HIS A 14 -33.20 24.11 -14.82
C HIS A 14 -32.97 22.93 -13.90
N HIS A 15 -33.36 23.09 -12.64
CA HIS A 15 -33.55 21.98 -11.73
C HIS A 15 -34.55 21.04 -12.42
N CYS A 16 -34.02 20.01 -13.06
CA CYS A 16 -34.81 18.89 -13.53
C CYS A 16 -35.24 18.11 -12.29
N ASN A 17 -36.28 18.62 -11.64
CA ASN A 17 -37.08 17.91 -10.68
C ASN A 17 -37.94 16.90 -11.46
N ASN A 18 -37.28 15.94 -12.11
CA ASN A 18 -37.95 14.81 -12.72
C ASN A 18 -37.97 13.66 -11.72
N MET A 19 -38.88 13.77 -10.74
CA MET A 19 -39.25 12.69 -9.82
C MET A 19 -40.09 11.60 -10.52
N SER A 20 -39.75 11.24 -11.76
CA SER A 20 -40.30 10.05 -12.42
C SER A 20 -39.19 9.00 -12.54
N ALA A 21 -39.09 8.19 -11.50
CA ALA A 21 -38.49 6.87 -11.41
C ALA A 21 -37.79 6.37 -12.70
N ALA A 22 -36.47 6.60 -12.78
CA ALA A 22 -35.62 5.70 -13.55
C ALA A 22 -35.90 4.26 -13.09
N PRO A 23 -35.91 3.26 -13.99
CA PRO A 23 -36.25 1.89 -13.61
C PRO A 23 -35.34 1.45 -12.46
N HIS A 24 -35.95 1.31 -11.29
CA HIS A 24 -35.34 0.93 -10.02
C HIS A 24 -34.39 -0.24 -10.29
N ALA A 25 -33.18 -0.26 -9.70
CA ALA A 25 -32.21 -1.33 -9.99
C ALA A 25 -32.78 -2.74 -9.74
N THR A 26 -33.85 -2.84 -8.94
CA THR A 26 -34.67 -4.04 -8.75
C THR A 26 -35.33 -4.55 -10.03
N GLN A 27 -35.71 -3.69 -10.97
CA GLN A 27 -36.27 -4.08 -12.27
C GLN A 27 -35.23 -4.76 -13.16
N ARG A 28 -33.99 -4.24 -13.18
CA ARG A 28 -32.87 -4.85 -13.93
C ARG A 28 -32.32 -6.12 -13.27
N LEU A 29 -32.41 -6.23 -11.94
CA LEU A 29 -31.90 -7.35 -11.16
C LEU A 29 -33.02 -8.24 -10.60
N GLY A 30 -34.09 -8.46 -11.38
CA GLY A 30 -35.26 -9.22 -10.93
C GLY A 30 -34.95 -10.67 -10.50
N ARG A 31 -33.90 -11.31 -11.02
CA ARG A 31 -33.42 -12.61 -10.51
C ARG A 31 -32.84 -12.49 -9.10
N ALA A 32 -31.98 -11.51 -8.85
CA ALA A 32 -31.36 -11.31 -7.55
C ALA A 32 -32.41 -10.96 -6.48
N VAL A 33 -33.36 -10.08 -6.81
CA VAL A 33 -34.48 -9.75 -5.91
C VAL A 33 -35.33 -10.98 -5.59
N ARG A 34 -35.65 -11.83 -6.58
CA ARG A 34 -36.36 -13.09 -6.33
C ARG A 34 -35.60 -14.04 -5.40
N LEU A 35 -34.28 -14.10 -5.51
CA LEU A 35 -33.46 -14.92 -4.62
C LEU A 35 -33.40 -14.36 -3.21
N LEU A 36 -33.34 -13.03 -3.06
CA LEU A 36 -33.43 -12.38 -1.74
C LEU A 36 -34.78 -12.59 -1.08
N LYS A 37 -35.88 -12.56 -1.85
CA LYS A 37 -37.21 -12.91 -1.32
C LYS A 37 -37.27 -14.35 -0.79
N ARG A 38 -36.57 -15.28 -1.44
CA ARG A 38 -36.61 -16.71 -1.10
C ARG A 38 -35.68 -17.08 0.04
N HIS A 39 -34.48 -16.51 0.06
CA HIS A 39 -33.37 -16.96 0.91
C HIS A 39 -32.85 -15.87 1.86
N GLY A 40 -33.28 -14.62 1.70
CA GLY A 40 -32.82 -13.50 2.53
C GLY A 40 -31.30 -13.37 2.52
N GLU A 41 -30.71 -13.31 3.72
CA GLU A 41 -29.26 -13.20 3.94
C GLU A 41 -28.47 -14.39 3.38
N GLU A 42 -29.04 -15.60 3.40
CA GLU A 42 -28.36 -16.81 2.93
C GLU A 42 -27.97 -16.72 1.45
N ALA A 43 -28.68 -15.90 0.68
CA ALA A 43 -28.38 -15.66 -0.72
C ALA A 43 -26.97 -15.07 -0.94
N PHE A 44 -26.40 -14.40 0.06
CA PHE A 44 -25.06 -13.80 0.01
C PHE A 44 -23.95 -14.71 0.52
N LYS A 45 -24.30 -15.83 1.17
CA LYS A 45 -23.33 -16.77 1.74
C LYS A 45 -23.04 -17.89 0.73
N PRO A 46 -21.76 -18.30 0.56
CA PRO A 46 -21.46 -19.51 -0.19
C PRO A 46 -22.00 -20.73 0.56
N GLN A 47 -22.43 -21.75 -0.19
CA GLN A 47 -22.99 -22.98 0.39
C GLN A 47 -22.06 -24.15 0.09
N PHE A 48 -21.84 -25.03 1.07
CA PHE A 48 -21.09 -26.26 0.88
C PHE A 48 -22.04 -27.38 0.46
N VAL A 49 -21.94 -27.84 -0.79
CA VAL A 49 -22.86 -28.83 -1.38
C VAL A 49 -22.05 -29.89 -2.12
N LYS A 50 -22.28 -31.16 -1.78
CA LYS A 50 -21.61 -32.32 -2.39
C LYS A 50 -20.08 -32.13 -2.43
N GLU A 51 -19.48 -31.96 -1.25
CA GLU A 51 -18.02 -31.81 -1.05
C GLU A 51 -17.38 -30.58 -1.73
N SER A 52 -18.18 -29.65 -2.24
CA SER A 52 -17.70 -28.48 -2.97
C SER A 52 -18.35 -27.19 -2.48
N TRP A 53 -17.55 -26.12 -2.38
CA TRP A 53 -18.08 -24.79 -2.11
C TRP A 53 -18.71 -24.21 -3.37
N ARG A 54 -20.00 -23.88 -3.30
CA ARG A 54 -20.73 -23.16 -4.33
C ARG A 54 -20.69 -21.67 -4.05
N LYS A 55 -20.57 -20.89 -5.13
CA LYS A 55 -20.66 -19.43 -5.10
C LYS A 55 -22.02 -18.99 -4.52
N PRO A 56 -22.08 -17.81 -3.88
CA PRO A 56 -23.34 -17.29 -3.36
C PRO A 56 -24.38 -17.13 -4.46
N ALA A 57 -25.65 -17.28 -4.09
CA ALA A 57 -26.77 -17.17 -5.02
C ALA A 57 -26.84 -15.78 -5.65
N VAL A 58 -26.57 -14.73 -4.88
CA VAL A 58 -26.45 -13.33 -5.32
C VAL A 58 -24.98 -12.92 -5.26
N SER A 59 -24.49 -12.39 -6.38
CA SER A 59 -23.10 -11.95 -6.48
C SER A 59 -22.85 -10.64 -5.73
N GLY A 60 -21.59 -10.40 -5.32
CA GLY A 60 -21.22 -9.15 -4.64
C GLY A 60 -21.53 -7.89 -5.45
N ARG A 61 -21.47 -7.96 -6.79
CA ARG A 61 -21.85 -6.84 -7.67
C ARG A 61 -23.34 -6.54 -7.59
N GLU A 62 -24.18 -7.58 -7.69
CA GLU A 62 -25.64 -7.43 -7.62
C GLU A 62 -26.05 -6.89 -6.25
N ALA A 63 -25.47 -7.42 -5.18
CA ALA A 63 -25.64 -6.94 -3.81
C ALA A 63 -25.32 -5.44 -3.71
N ALA A 64 -24.16 -5.01 -4.20
CA ALA A 64 -23.75 -3.60 -4.15
C ALA A 64 -24.66 -2.68 -4.98
N VAL A 65 -25.16 -3.15 -6.12
CA VAL A 65 -26.10 -2.38 -6.95
C VAL A 65 -27.46 -2.22 -6.26
N LEU A 66 -28.00 -3.30 -5.67
CA LEU A 66 -29.25 -3.27 -4.93
C LEU A 66 -29.14 -2.39 -3.68
N ARG A 67 -28.03 -2.49 -2.93
CA ARG A 67 -27.74 -1.61 -1.79
C ARG A 67 -27.71 -0.13 -2.20
N LYS A 68 -26.99 0.21 -3.28
CA LYS A 68 -26.94 1.59 -3.79
C LYS A 68 -28.33 2.10 -4.21
N ALA A 69 -29.16 1.23 -4.78
CA ALA A 69 -30.53 1.58 -5.13
C ALA A 69 -31.38 1.81 -3.87
N ALA A 70 -31.33 0.92 -2.88
CA ALA A 70 -32.06 1.08 -1.63
C ALA A 70 -31.68 2.37 -0.89
N VAL A 71 -30.38 2.73 -0.86
CA VAL A 71 -29.90 4.02 -0.30
C VAL A 71 -30.45 5.20 -1.10
N ARG A 72 -30.44 5.14 -2.44
CA ARG A 72 -31.01 6.19 -3.29
C ARG A 72 -32.51 6.36 -3.09
N ASP A 73 -33.22 5.25 -2.93
CA ASP A 73 -34.68 5.19 -2.86
C ASP A 73 -35.19 5.39 -1.42
N GLY A 74 -34.30 5.60 -0.43
CA GLY A 74 -34.65 5.80 0.97
C GLY A 74 -35.19 4.55 1.69
N THR A 75 -34.99 3.37 1.12
CA THR A 75 -35.48 2.08 1.64
C THR A 75 -34.39 1.26 2.35
N TYR A 76 -33.27 1.90 2.70
CA TYR A 76 -32.21 1.27 3.48
C TYR A 76 -32.60 1.25 4.97
N GLY A 77 -32.59 0.06 5.59
CA GLY A 77 -32.96 -0.12 7.01
C GLY A 77 -33.80 -1.37 7.25
N ALA A 78 -34.75 -1.66 6.36
CA ALA A 78 -35.58 -2.85 6.41
C ALA A 78 -35.78 -3.40 4.99
N PHE A 79 -35.77 -4.72 4.85
CA PHE A 79 -36.11 -5.39 3.59
C PHE A 79 -37.55 -5.90 3.64
N ASP A 80 -38.37 -5.48 2.68
CA ASP A 80 -39.76 -5.92 2.56
C ASP A 80 -39.85 -7.18 1.68
N PRO A 81 -40.20 -8.37 2.21
CA PRO A 81 -40.23 -9.60 1.41
C PRO A 81 -41.35 -9.60 0.36
N GLN A 82 -42.47 -8.93 0.67
CA GLN A 82 -43.64 -8.81 -0.20
C GLN A 82 -43.31 -8.02 -1.46
N THR A 83 -42.78 -6.81 -1.32
CA THR A 83 -42.45 -5.91 -2.44
C THR A 83 -41.09 -6.24 -3.04
N GLY A 84 -40.14 -6.75 -2.24
CA GLY A 84 -38.74 -6.99 -2.62
C GLY A 84 -37.94 -5.70 -2.68
N ARG A 85 -38.40 -4.66 -2.00
CA ARG A 85 -37.74 -3.38 -1.89
C ARG A 85 -37.00 -3.29 -0.56
N GLY A 86 -36.00 -2.41 -0.55
CA GLY A 86 -35.20 -2.13 0.62
C GLY A 86 -33.96 -2.99 0.76
N TRP A 87 -33.23 -2.73 1.83
CA TRP A 87 -31.97 -3.37 2.14
C TRP A 87 -31.80 -3.42 3.65
N ASP A 88 -31.54 -4.61 4.18
CA ASP A 88 -31.28 -4.82 5.60
C ASP A 88 -29.80 -4.50 5.91
N PRO A 89 -29.51 -3.58 6.86
CA PRO A 89 -28.14 -3.29 7.29
C PRO A 89 -27.37 -4.52 7.79
N LEU A 90 -28.04 -5.56 8.28
CA LEU A 90 -27.40 -6.81 8.72
C LEU A 90 -26.69 -7.54 7.58
N TRP A 91 -27.08 -7.28 6.32
CA TRP A 91 -26.45 -7.85 5.14
C TRP A 91 -25.13 -7.15 4.76
N ASP A 92 -24.83 -6.00 5.38
CA ASP A 92 -23.59 -5.29 5.15
C ASP A 92 -22.43 -5.95 5.90
N LYS A 93 -21.31 -6.12 5.19
CA LYS A 93 -20.07 -6.63 5.81
C LYS A 93 -19.45 -5.50 6.65
N PRO A 94 -19.11 -5.75 7.92
CA PRO A 94 -18.42 -4.74 8.71
C PRO A 94 -17.11 -4.36 8.04
N GLY A 95 -16.80 -3.06 8.03
CA GLY A 95 -15.54 -2.55 7.51
C GLY A 95 -14.37 -3.19 8.28
N LYS A 96 -13.33 -3.64 7.56
CA LYS A 96 -12.12 -4.11 8.22
C LYS A 96 -11.43 -2.90 8.82
N VAL A 97 -11.37 -2.83 10.15
CA VAL A 97 -10.47 -1.89 10.84
C VAL A 97 -9.06 -2.41 10.59
N SER A 98 -8.26 -1.67 9.82
CA SER A 98 -6.84 -2.01 9.69
C SER A 98 -6.20 -1.84 11.06
N SER A 99 -5.68 -2.94 11.63
CA SER A 99 -4.78 -2.84 12.78
C SER A 99 -3.63 -1.92 12.38
N ILE A 100 -3.51 -0.79 13.08
CA ILE A 100 -2.41 0.17 12.90
C ILE A 100 -1.16 -0.52 13.44
N ARG A 101 -0.55 -1.36 12.61
CA ARG A 101 0.76 -1.91 12.92
C ARG A 101 1.75 -0.75 12.93
N PRO A 102 2.70 -0.70 13.88
CA PRO A 102 3.77 0.27 13.79
C PRO A 102 4.47 0.10 12.43
N PRO A 103 4.89 1.21 11.81
CA PRO A 103 5.58 1.15 10.53
C PRO A 103 6.85 0.32 10.67
N LYS A 104 7.20 -0.44 9.63
CA LYS A 104 8.40 -1.29 9.58
C LYS A 104 9.73 -0.52 9.72
N GLU A 105 9.68 0.82 9.69
CA GLU A 105 10.81 1.73 9.57
C GLU A 105 11.66 1.49 8.31
N THR A 106 12.49 2.46 7.96
CA THR A 106 13.43 2.33 6.84
C THR A 106 14.61 1.42 7.21
N LYS A 107 15.39 0.95 6.23
CA LYS A 107 16.59 0.13 6.51
C LYS A 107 17.60 0.87 7.40
N ARG A 108 17.72 2.21 7.25
CA ARG A 108 18.71 3.03 7.96
C ARG A 108 18.35 3.22 9.44
N GLU A 109 17.07 3.36 9.75
CA GLU A 109 16.54 3.45 11.12
C GLU A 109 16.73 2.13 11.85
N ARG A 110 16.30 1.02 11.22
CA ARG A 110 16.45 -0.34 11.78
C ARG A 110 17.89 -0.75 12.10
N THR A 111 18.89 -0.25 11.37
CA THR A 111 20.29 -0.60 11.58
C THR A 111 21.12 0.52 12.22
N ARG A 112 20.47 1.56 12.75
CA ARG A 112 21.17 2.70 13.34
C ARG A 112 22.01 2.30 14.54
N GLU A 113 21.44 1.51 15.44
CA GLU A 113 22.09 1.04 16.68
C GLU A 113 23.27 0.11 16.39
N SER A 114 23.09 -0.89 15.51
CA SER A 114 24.18 -1.80 15.13
C SER A 114 25.32 -1.10 14.38
N ARG A 115 25.01 -0.06 13.61
CA ARG A 115 26.04 0.80 13.01
C ARG A 115 26.80 1.61 14.06
N ALA A 116 26.12 2.15 15.08
CA ALA A 116 26.76 2.90 16.15
C ALA A 116 27.72 2.01 16.96
N GLN A 117 27.26 0.83 17.39
CA GLN A 117 28.09 -0.16 18.09
C GLN A 117 29.35 -0.54 17.30
N ARG A 118 29.21 -0.70 15.97
CA ARG A 118 30.35 -1.01 15.10
C ARG A 118 31.35 0.14 15.04
N ILE A 119 30.88 1.39 15.05
CA ILE A 119 31.74 2.57 15.05
C ILE A 119 32.50 2.68 16.38
N GLU A 120 31.82 2.47 17.51
CA GLU A 120 32.43 2.47 18.84
C GLU A 120 33.56 1.44 18.94
N GLN A 121 33.31 0.18 18.53
CA GLN A 121 34.32 -0.87 18.48
C GLN A 121 35.53 -0.51 17.59
N LEU A 122 35.30 0.20 16.48
CA LEU A 122 36.38 0.63 15.60
C LEU A 122 37.20 1.77 16.19
N LEU A 123 36.57 2.65 16.97
CA LEU A 123 37.23 3.74 17.68
C LEU A 123 38.09 3.21 18.83
N GLU A 124 37.59 2.23 19.60
CA GLU A 124 38.36 1.57 20.66
C GLU A 124 39.65 0.93 20.11
N GLN A 125 39.58 0.28 18.95
CA GLN A 125 40.72 -0.38 18.31
C GLN A 125 41.60 0.57 17.46
N ALA A 126 41.32 1.88 17.45
CA ALA A 126 41.97 2.80 16.53
C ALA A 126 43.46 2.95 16.83
N ASP A 127 43.82 3.15 18.10
CA ASP A 127 45.20 3.39 18.53
C ASP A 127 46.10 2.18 18.24
N GLU A 128 45.64 0.97 18.56
CA GLU A 128 46.35 -0.28 18.26
C GLU A 128 46.61 -0.45 16.76
N LYS A 129 45.65 -0.08 15.90
CA LYS A 129 45.80 -0.14 14.44
C LYS A 129 46.79 0.91 13.95
N ILE A 130 46.82 2.08 14.55
CA ILE A 130 47.79 3.14 14.21
C ILE A 130 49.20 2.68 14.58
N GLU A 131 49.39 2.11 15.76
CA GLU A 131 50.68 1.61 16.21
C GLU A 131 51.18 0.44 15.35
N SER A 132 50.32 -0.55 15.09
CA SER A 132 50.69 -1.69 14.25
C SER A 132 51.04 -1.25 12.83
N TYR A 133 50.32 -0.27 12.27
CA TYR A 133 50.65 0.34 10.98
C TYR A 133 52.01 1.04 11.03
N ARG A 134 52.30 1.85 12.06
CA ARG A 134 53.59 2.54 12.22
C ARG A 134 54.75 1.56 12.31
N LYS A 135 54.61 0.48 13.09
CA LYS A 135 55.61 -0.60 13.21
C LYS A 135 55.85 -1.27 11.85
N ALA A 136 54.79 -1.66 11.14
CA ALA A 136 54.89 -2.26 9.82
C ALA A 136 55.56 -1.33 8.79
N GLN A 137 55.36 -0.01 8.88
CA GLN A 137 56.05 0.95 8.02
C GLN A 137 57.54 1.08 8.37
N LEU A 138 57.91 0.96 9.64
CA LEU A 138 59.30 0.98 10.06
C LEU A 138 60.03 -0.29 9.60
N GLU A 139 59.43 -1.47 9.76
CA GLU A 139 59.98 -2.75 9.31
C GLU A 139 60.18 -2.80 7.79
N LYS A 140 59.31 -2.14 7.03
CA LYS A 140 59.46 -2.01 5.57
C LYS A 140 60.61 -1.10 5.15
N LYS A 141 61.09 -0.20 6.02
CA LYS A 141 62.22 0.66 5.67
C LYS A 141 63.49 -0.19 5.68
N PRO A 142 64.29 -0.19 4.59
CA PRO A 142 65.54 -0.93 4.58
C PRO A 142 66.48 -0.38 5.65
N GLU A 143 67.23 -1.27 6.29
CA GLU A 143 68.17 -0.87 7.34
C GLU A 143 69.21 0.12 6.80
N PRO A 144 69.49 1.22 7.53
CA PRO A 144 70.54 2.14 7.15
C PRO A 144 71.90 1.46 7.38
N GLY A 145 72.52 0.97 6.30
CA GLY A 145 73.81 0.29 6.31
C GLY A 145 74.59 0.53 5.02
N ILE A 146 75.90 0.33 5.08
CA ILE A 146 76.83 0.59 3.96
C ILE A 146 76.43 -0.22 2.72
N GLU A 147 76.01 -1.47 2.91
CA GLU A 147 75.58 -2.37 1.82
C GLU A 147 74.30 -1.88 1.13
N ASN A 148 73.33 -1.38 1.90
CA ASN A 148 72.09 -0.82 1.36
C ASN A 148 72.34 0.55 0.70
N LEU A 149 73.28 1.35 1.22
CA LEU A 149 73.76 2.58 0.60
C LEU A 149 74.42 2.29 -0.75
N PHE A 150 75.30 1.29 -0.79
CA PHE A 150 75.99 0.83 -1.99
C PHE A 150 75.00 0.27 -3.03
N LYS A 151 74.05 -0.59 -2.63
CA LYS A 151 72.95 -1.07 -3.49
C LYS A 151 72.10 0.07 -4.06
N ARG A 152 71.86 1.14 -3.27
CA ARG A 152 71.08 2.30 -3.73
C ARG A 152 71.87 3.15 -4.74
N MET A 153 73.18 3.32 -4.55
CA MET A 153 74.05 4.03 -5.49
C MET A 153 74.24 3.27 -6.81
N THR A 154 74.49 1.96 -6.76
CA THR A 154 74.67 1.12 -7.96
C THR A 154 73.39 0.97 -8.77
N LYS A 155 72.23 0.86 -8.11
CA LYS A 155 70.92 0.84 -8.79
C LYS A 155 70.55 2.17 -9.47
N GLY A 156 71.06 3.29 -8.98
CA GLY A 156 70.88 4.61 -9.60
C GLY A 156 71.77 4.85 -10.82
N LEU A 157 72.91 4.18 -10.91
CA LEU A 157 73.86 4.25 -12.04
C LEU A 157 73.47 3.35 -13.23
N GLY A 158 72.70 2.28 -13.00
CA GLY A 158 72.23 1.36 -14.05
C GLY A 158 70.90 1.74 -14.72
N ALA A 159 70.37 2.93 -14.44
CA ALA A 159 69.14 3.45 -15.01
C ALA A 159 69.43 4.62 -15.96
N LYS A 160 70.32 4.39 -16.93
CA LYS A 160 70.45 5.03 -18.25
C LYS A 160 71.61 4.38 -18.99
#